data_AF-A0A2N6MIK8-F1
#
_entry.id   AF-A0A2N6MIK8-F1
#
_cell.length_a   1.000
_cell.length_b   1.000
_cell.length_c   1.000
_cell.angle_alpha   90.00
_cell.angle_beta   90.00
_cell.angle_gamma   90.00
#
_symmetry.space_group_name_H-M   'P 1'
#
loop_
_entity.id
_entity.type
_entity.pdbx_description
1 polymer ?
#
loop_
_entity_poly.entity_id
_entity_poly.type
_entity_poly.pdbx_seq_one_letter_code
_entity_poly.pdbx_strand_id
1 'polypeptide(L)'
;MSLTEEILWQLPGDVLGGLRRSDRLLSSIREGKVPVPVVVRENQQELGAVDWDILICGGTLGILIGCALALQGLRVALIERGRLRGRDQEWNISRKELQVFLELSLLTDAELEKAIATEYNPARVGFDNGVEIWVENVLNIGIDPVYLLETLKQKFLAAGGNLFENTPFGQVVVHPDGVIVNNQYKAKLLIDAMGHFSPITQQARQGQKPDALCLVVGSCAQGFPENHTGDLILSFTPIQKQCQYFWEAFPARDGRTTYMFTYMDADPQHIGLETLFEEYLRLMPKYQSVELPQLTFQRALFGFFPSYRQSPLHTPWSRILPIGDSSGNQSPLSFGGFGAMVRHLHRLSQGIHEALQTDQLSASALALLQPYQPSLSVTWLFQKAMSVGVNQKIAPEQINELLSAVFRQMQQSGDMVLKPFLQDVVQFPALTQTLLKTSIAHPGIVAKVIPQVGLPALLNWMVHYGNLGIYSALFWLSQRLEPWEKYLPSISQYYWHRWIDTWKYGSGSDYLDYCRGVRM
;
A
#
# COMPACT_ATOMS: atom_id res chain seq x y z
N MET A 1 -11.22 34.58 -1.26
CA MET A 1 -10.56 33.36 -0.77
C MET A 1 -11.05 32.22 -1.65
N SER A 2 -10.19 31.24 -1.94
CA SER A 2 -10.63 30.00 -2.59
C SER A 2 -11.48 29.15 -1.64
N LEU A 3 -12.20 28.14 -2.16
CA LEU A 3 -12.95 27.22 -1.28
C LEU A 3 -12.00 26.49 -0.33
N THR A 4 -10.81 26.13 -0.83
CA THR A 4 -9.76 25.49 -0.05
C THR A 4 -9.32 26.36 1.13
N GLU A 5 -9.09 27.66 0.89
CA GLU A 5 -8.71 28.58 1.98
C GLU A 5 -9.85 28.75 2.99
N GLU A 6 -11.08 28.91 2.51
CA GLU A 6 -12.26 29.10 3.36
C GLU A 6 -12.49 27.91 4.29
N ILE A 7 -12.42 26.68 3.78
CA ILE A 7 -12.73 25.47 4.55
C ILE A 7 -11.56 25.06 5.44
N LEU A 8 -10.32 25.08 4.93
CA LEU A 8 -9.18 24.60 5.70
C LEU A 8 -8.77 25.54 6.84
N TRP A 9 -9.13 26.82 6.79
CA TRP A 9 -8.93 27.77 7.89
C TRP A 9 -9.82 27.49 9.10
N GLN A 10 -10.96 26.80 8.90
CA GLN A 10 -11.92 26.51 9.96
C GLN A 10 -11.51 25.28 10.78
N LEU A 11 -10.61 24.45 10.25
CA LEU A 11 -10.14 23.23 10.89
C LEU A 11 -9.07 23.51 11.97
N PRO A 12 -9.00 22.70 13.03
CA PRO A 12 -8.01 22.91 14.09
C PRO A 12 -6.58 22.70 13.60
N GLY A 13 -5.70 23.65 13.93
CA GLY A 13 -4.28 23.63 13.56
C GLY A 13 -3.98 24.27 12.20
N ASP A 14 -2.72 24.19 11.76
CA ASP A 14 -2.28 24.76 10.48
C ASP A 14 -2.49 23.76 9.32
N VAL A 15 -3.75 23.47 9.01
CA VAL A 15 -4.14 22.50 7.98
C VAL A 15 -3.78 23.02 6.58
N LEU A 16 -4.09 24.28 6.27
CA LEU A 16 -3.73 24.91 5.00
C LEU A 16 -2.20 24.99 4.80
N GLY A 17 -1.45 25.37 5.84
CA GLY A 17 0.02 25.34 5.77
C GLY A 17 0.56 23.92 5.63
N GLY A 18 -0.11 22.92 6.19
CA GLY A 18 0.15 21.50 5.95
C GLY A 18 0.01 21.12 4.48
N LEU A 19 -1.10 21.49 3.84
CA LEU A 19 -1.36 21.26 2.42
C LEU A 19 -0.26 21.88 1.56
N ARG A 20 0.04 23.16 1.82
CA ARG A 20 1.08 23.92 1.10
C ARG A 20 2.49 23.35 1.32
N ARG A 21 2.80 22.78 2.50
CA ARG A 21 4.07 22.08 2.75
C ARG A 21 4.15 20.79 1.93
N SER A 22 3.10 19.98 1.91
CA SER A 22 3.04 18.76 1.11
C SER A 22 3.16 19.06 -0.38
N ASP A 23 2.53 20.13 -0.85
CA ASP A 23 2.58 20.53 -2.26
C ASP A 23 3.99 21.00 -2.67
N ARG A 24 4.69 21.76 -1.82
CA ARG A 24 6.10 22.12 -2.05
C ARG A 24 7.02 20.91 -2.10
N LEU A 25 6.79 19.91 -1.24
CA LEU A 25 7.54 18.66 -1.27
C LEU A 25 7.30 17.90 -2.58
N LEU A 26 6.05 17.81 -3.01
CA LEU A 26 5.66 17.23 -4.29
C LEU A 26 6.37 17.92 -5.46
N SER A 27 6.34 19.26 -5.53
CA SER A 27 7.07 20.03 -6.55
C SER A 27 8.57 19.73 -6.52
N SER A 28 9.18 19.69 -5.34
CA SER A 28 10.62 19.41 -5.19
C SER A 28 11.00 18.03 -5.74
N ILE A 29 10.15 17.01 -5.52
CA ILE A 29 10.34 15.66 -6.05
C ILE A 29 10.21 15.64 -7.58
N ARG A 30 9.18 16.32 -8.13
CA ARG A 30 8.96 16.40 -9.58
C ARG A 30 10.10 17.12 -10.30
N GLU A 31 10.69 18.12 -9.67
CA GLU A 31 11.82 18.89 -10.22
C GLU A 31 13.18 18.20 -10.02
N GLY A 32 13.24 17.06 -9.30
CA GLY A 32 14.49 16.38 -9.01
C GLY A 32 15.43 17.17 -8.10
N LYS A 33 14.89 18.08 -7.28
CA LYS A 33 15.66 18.98 -6.41
C LYS A 33 15.82 18.46 -4.98
N VAL A 34 15.28 17.29 -4.66
CA VAL A 34 15.40 16.70 -3.33
C VAL A 34 16.83 16.16 -3.15
N PRO A 35 17.60 16.66 -2.15
CA PRO A 35 18.94 16.15 -1.90
C PRO A 35 18.86 14.69 -1.45
N VAL A 36 19.75 13.84 -1.97
CA VAL A 36 19.85 12.44 -1.56
C VAL A 36 20.51 12.39 -0.18
N PRO A 37 19.83 11.89 0.86
CA PRO A 37 20.43 11.76 2.17
C PRO A 37 21.54 10.69 2.16
N VAL A 38 22.60 10.90 2.95
CA VAL A 38 23.66 9.91 3.19
C VAL A 38 23.62 9.49 4.66
N VAL A 39 22.73 8.55 4.94
CA VAL A 39 22.38 8.08 6.29
C VAL A 39 22.84 6.64 6.56
N VAL A 40 23.03 5.82 5.52
CA VAL A 40 23.59 4.48 5.59
C VAL A 40 25.07 4.54 5.27
N ARG A 41 25.90 4.00 6.16
CA ARG A 41 27.34 3.81 5.98
C ARG A 41 27.70 2.37 6.28
N GLU A 42 28.81 1.89 5.74
CA GLU A 42 29.33 0.56 6.01
C GLU A 42 30.67 0.65 6.74
N ASN A 43 30.89 -0.28 7.67
CA ASN A 43 32.14 -0.48 8.37
C ASN A 43 32.52 -1.96 8.27
N GLN A 44 33.78 -2.25 7.98
CA GLN A 44 34.28 -3.61 7.80
C GLN A 44 34.65 -4.29 9.14
N GLN A 45 34.71 -3.54 10.24
CA GLN A 45 34.96 -4.09 11.57
C GLN A 45 33.69 -4.71 12.15
N GLU A 46 33.83 -5.78 12.92
CA GLU A 46 32.73 -6.34 13.71
C GLU A 46 32.23 -5.32 14.76
N LEU A 47 30.93 -5.28 14.95
CA LEU A 47 30.25 -4.48 15.97
C LEU A 47 30.34 -5.15 17.35
N GLY A 48 30.37 -6.49 17.38
CA GLY A 48 30.41 -7.30 18.58
C GLY A 48 29.05 -7.43 19.25
N ALA A 49 29.01 -7.29 20.57
CA ALA A 49 27.78 -7.46 21.35
C ALA A 49 26.69 -6.45 20.93
N VAL A 50 25.47 -6.96 20.74
CA VAL A 50 24.28 -6.19 20.39
C VAL A 50 23.19 -6.32 21.46
N ASP A 51 22.45 -5.24 21.66
CA ASP A 51 21.41 -5.13 22.67
C ASP A 51 20.12 -5.85 22.22
N TRP A 52 19.82 -5.80 20.91
CA TRP A 52 18.61 -6.38 20.31
C TRP A 52 18.93 -7.30 19.14
N ASP A 53 18.02 -8.23 18.85
CA ASP A 53 18.06 -8.98 17.60
C ASP A 53 17.56 -8.11 16.45
N ILE A 54 16.55 -7.27 16.73
CA ILE A 54 15.91 -6.39 15.76
C ILE A 54 15.75 -4.98 16.31
N LEU A 55 16.08 -3.99 15.49
CA LEU A 55 15.70 -2.60 15.68
C LEU A 55 14.75 -2.17 14.55
N ILE A 56 13.61 -1.58 14.90
CA ILE A 56 12.61 -1.09 13.95
C ILE A 56 12.61 0.44 13.98
N CYS A 57 12.72 1.07 12.81
CA CYS A 57 12.57 2.52 12.67
C CYS A 57 11.22 2.86 12.02
N GLY A 58 10.38 3.62 12.72
CA GLY A 58 9.02 3.95 12.28
C GLY A 58 7.98 3.04 12.90
N GLY A 59 7.08 3.61 13.69
CA GLY A 59 6.21 2.85 14.58
C GLY A 59 4.82 2.53 14.02
N THR A 60 4.29 3.34 13.09
CA THR A 60 2.88 3.23 12.67
C THR A 60 2.53 1.85 12.11
N LEU A 61 3.25 1.38 11.09
CA LEU A 61 3.13 0.00 10.59
C LEU A 61 4.18 -0.93 11.23
N GLY A 62 5.29 -0.38 11.72
CA GLY A 62 6.36 -1.16 12.36
C GLY A 62 5.93 -1.87 13.64
N ILE A 63 4.94 -1.35 14.37
CA ILE A 63 4.46 -2.01 15.60
C ILE A 63 3.73 -3.33 15.31
N LEU A 64 3.11 -3.49 14.14
CA LEU A 64 2.44 -4.74 13.75
C LEU A 64 3.44 -5.89 13.70
N ILE A 65 4.53 -5.69 12.96
CA ILE A 65 5.60 -6.70 12.83
C ILE A 65 6.42 -6.79 14.11
N GLY A 66 6.68 -5.66 14.79
CA GLY A 66 7.45 -5.63 16.03
C GLY A 66 6.79 -6.42 17.14
N CYS A 67 5.46 -6.29 17.29
CA CYS A 67 4.68 -7.09 18.22
C CYS A 67 4.73 -8.58 17.86
N ALA A 68 4.55 -8.94 16.58
CA ALA A 68 4.62 -10.34 16.14
C ALA A 68 5.98 -10.98 16.44
N LEU A 69 7.07 -10.26 16.19
CA LEU A 69 8.43 -10.75 16.43
C LEU A 69 8.78 -10.83 17.93
N ALA A 70 8.31 -9.86 18.73
CA ALA A 70 8.48 -9.90 20.18
C ALA A 70 7.72 -11.09 20.80
N LEU A 71 6.50 -11.38 20.33
CA LEU A 71 5.72 -12.56 20.77
C LEU A 71 6.40 -13.89 20.40
N GLN A 72 7.26 -13.91 19.37
CA GLN A 72 8.11 -15.05 19.03
C GLN A 72 9.38 -15.14 19.89
N GLY A 73 9.53 -14.29 20.91
CA GLY A 73 10.64 -14.30 21.85
C GLY A 73 11.91 -13.58 21.38
N LEU A 74 11.85 -12.81 20.28
CA LEU A 74 12.98 -12.01 19.82
C LEU A 74 13.13 -10.74 20.65
N ARG A 75 14.38 -10.28 20.87
CA ARG A 75 14.63 -8.98 21.50
C ARG A 75 14.43 -7.89 20.46
N VAL A 76 13.35 -7.14 20.57
CA VAL A 76 12.96 -6.12 19.60
C VAL A 76 12.94 -4.74 20.25
N ALA A 77 13.62 -3.79 19.61
CA ALA A 77 13.49 -2.36 19.89
C ALA A 77 12.76 -1.66 18.74
N LEU A 78 11.99 -0.62 19.08
CA LEU A 78 11.32 0.25 18.12
C LEU A 78 11.63 1.71 18.46
N ILE A 79 12.12 2.48 17.48
CA ILE A 79 12.27 3.93 17.59
C ILE A 79 11.20 4.63 16.74
N GLU A 80 10.62 5.68 17.30
CA GLU A 80 9.63 6.52 16.64
C GLU A 80 10.00 7.99 16.82
N ARG A 81 9.93 8.78 15.74
CA ARG A 81 10.28 10.21 15.74
C ARG A 81 9.39 11.00 16.69
N GLY A 82 8.12 10.64 16.79
CA GLY A 82 7.16 11.25 17.70
C GLY A 82 6.67 10.28 18.78
N ARG A 83 5.42 10.48 19.21
CA ARG A 83 4.68 9.50 19.98
C ARG A 83 4.08 8.47 19.04
N LEU A 84 4.22 7.18 19.35
CA LEU A 84 3.54 6.11 18.63
C LEU A 84 2.05 6.15 18.99
N ARG A 85 1.24 6.65 18.05
CA ARG A 85 -0.21 6.76 18.19
C ARG A 85 -0.87 6.69 16.82
N GLY A 86 -2.00 5.99 16.76
CA GLY A 86 -2.87 6.01 15.58
C GLY A 86 -3.47 7.40 15.33
N ARG A 87 -3.88 7.63 14.08
CA ARG A 87 -4.69 8.80 13.71
C ARG A 87 -6.16 8.46 13.88
N ASP A 88 -7.00 9.47 14.08
CA ASP A 88 -8.46 9.28 14.18
C ASP A 88 -9.10 8.90 12.83
N GLN A 89 -8.33 8.96 11.75
CA GLN A 89 -8.72 8.46 10.44
C GLN A 89 -8.71 6.93 10.41
N GLU A 90 -9.88 6.36 10.15
CA GLU A 90 -10.05 4.92 9.95
C GLU A 90 -9.27 4.39 8.74
N TRP A 91 -8.87 3.10 8.81
CA TRP A 91 -8.27 2.36 7.71
C TRP A 91 -9.25 1.33 7.16
N ASN A 92 -9.57 1.44 5.87
CA ASN A 92 -10.45 0.51 5.18
C ASN A 92 -9.72 -0.80 4.83
N ILE A 93 -10.34 -1.93 5.17
CA ILE A 93 -9.81 -3.27 4.91
C ILE A 93 -10.96 -4.28 4.82
N SER A 94 -10.73 -5.46 4.22
CA SER A 94 -11.72 -6.53 4.22
C SER A 94 -11.62 -7.39 5.49
N ARG A 95 -12.76 -7.88 6.00
CA ARG A 95 -12.81 -8.73 7.22
C ARG A 95 -11.82 -9.88 7.21
N LYS A 96 -11.69 -10.53 6.06
CA LYS A 96 -10.78 -11.67 5.86
C LYS A 96 -9.33 -11.35 6.16
N GLU A 97 -8.84 -10.16 5.80
CA GLU A 97 -7.42 -9.80 5.98
C GLU A 97 -7.07 -9.63 7.46
N LEU A 98 -8.06 -9.25 8.29
CA LEU A 98 -7.89 -9.06 9.73
C LEU A 98 -7.64 -10.37 10.50
N GLN A 99 -7.96 -11.53 9.90
CA GLN A 99 -7.75 -12.83 10.52
C GLN A 99 -6.29 -13.07 10.92
N VAL A 100 -5.35 -12.47 10.18
CA VAL A 100 -3.92 -12.57 10.48
C VAL A 100 -3.57 -12.06 11.88
N PHE A 101 -4.33 -11.10 12.43
CA PHE A 101 -4.11 -10.62 13.79
C PHE A 101 -4.44 -11.69 14.82
N LEU A 102 -5.45 -12.52 14.58
CA LEU A 102 -5.82 -13.64 15.45
C LEU A 102 -4.83 -14.80 15.29
N GLU A 103 -4.48 -15.15 14.05
CA GLU A 103 -3.52 -16.22 13.74
C GLU A 103 -2.14 -15.97 14.36
N LEU A 104 -1.71 -14.70 14.42
CA LEU A 104 -0.45 -14.30 15.05
C LEU A 104 -0.62 -13.95 16.54
N SER A 105 -1.80 -14.15 17.11
CA SER A 105 -2.12 -13.80 18.51
C SER A 105 -1.83 -12.33 18.87
N LEU A 106 -1.88 -11.45 17.87
CA LEU A 106 -1.72 -10.00 18.03
C LEU A 106 -2.96 -9.36 18.63
N LEU A 107 -4.14 -9.91 18.34
CA LEU A 107 -5.41 -9.52 18.94
C LEU A 107 -6.17 -10.78 19.35
N THR A 108 -7.02 -10.65 20.36
CA THR A 108 -8.13 -11.56 20.63
C THR A 108 -9.33 -11.18 19.78
N ASP A 109 -10.33 -12.07 19.65
CA ASP A 109 -11.58 -11.76 18.96
C ASP A 109 -12.25 -10.49 19.52
N ALA A 110 -12.28 -10.35 20.86
CA ALA A 110 -12.88 -9.18 21.51
C ALA A 110 -12.11 -7.87 21.22
N GLU A 111 -10.77 -7.93 21.16
CA GLU A 111 -9.96 -6.77 20.78
C GLU A 111 -10.14 -6.45 19.30
N LEU A 112 -10.23 -7.45 18.42
CA LEU A 112 -10.46 -7.23 17.00
C LEU A 112 -11.82 -6.56 16.75
N GLU A 113 -12.90 -7.08 17.33
CA GLU A 113 -14.23 -6.47 17.20
C GLU A 113 -14.25 -5.05 17.78
N LYS A 114 -13.49 -4.78 18.84
CA LYS A 114 -13.36 -3.41 19.38
C LYS A 114 -12.53 -2.49 18.48
N ALA A 115 -11.59 -3.02 17.70
CA ALA A 115 -10.82 -2.25 16.73
C ALA A 115 -11.63 -1.88 15.48
N ILE A 116 -12.73 -2.58 15.21
CA ILE A 116 -13.64 -2.25 14.11
C ILE A 116 -14.50 -1.05 14.53
N ALA A 117 -14.28 0.10 13.89
CA ALA A 117 -15.04 1.32 14.12
C ALA A 117 -16.34 1.34 13.32
N THR A 118 -16.26 0.91 12.07
CA THR A 118 -17.37 0.92 11.13
C THR A 118 -17.37 -0.34 10.26
N GLU A 119 -18.56 -0.76 9.87
CA GLU A 119 -18.78 -1.78 8.86
C GLU A 119 -19.95 -1.33 7.99
N TYR A 120 -19.78 -1.39 6.68
CA TYR A 120 -20.82 -1.00 5.72
C TYR A 120 -20.96 -2.03 4.62
N ASN A 121 -22.10 -2.05 3.95
CA ASN A 121 -22.34 -2.81 2.73
C ASN A 121 -23.60 -2.25 2.05
N PRO A 122 -23.70 -2.30 0.71
CA PRO A 122 -22.64 -2.64 -0.25
C PRO A 122 -21.70 -1.46 -0.55
N ALA A 123 -20.66 -1.75 -1.34
CA ALA A 123 -19.76 -0.75 -1.92
C ALA A 123 -19.93 -0.69 -3.44
N ARG A 124 -19.82 0.51 -4.02
CA ARG A 124 -20.04 0.77 -5.44
C ARG A 124 -18.72 0.92 -6.20
N VAL A 125 -18.71 0.40 -7.41
CA VAL A 125 -17.74 0.69 -8.47
C VAL A 125 -18.52 1.29 -9.64
N GLY A 126 -18.14 2.48 -10.10
CA GLY A 126 -18.90 3.14 -11.16
C GLY A 126 -18.10 4.14 -11.99
N PHE A 127 -18.50 4.29 -13.25
CA PHE A 127 -17.87 5.21 -14.19
C PHE A 127 -18.93 5.92 -15.03
N ASP A 128 -18.69 7.18 -15.38
CA ASP A 128 -19.66 8.03 -16.07
C ASP A 128 -20.15 7.40 -17.37
N ASN A 129 -21.47 7.50 -17.64
CA ASN A 129 -22.15 6.89 -18.78
C ASN A 129 -21.88 5.38 -18.96
N GLY A 130 -21.54 4.70 -17.86
CA GLY A 130 -20.86 3.42 -17.86
C GLY A 130 -21.58 2.31 -17.10
N VAL A 131 -20.79 1.44 -16.48
CA VAL A 131 -21.31 0.40 -15.58
C VAL A 131 -21.40 0.94 -14.16
N GLU A 132 -22.42 0.51 -13.43
CA GLU A 132 -22.50 0.63 -11.97
C GLU A 132 -22.59 -0.78 -11.38
N ILE A 133 -21.65 -1.12 -10.50
CA ILE A 133 -21.51 -2.45 -9.91
C ILE A 133 -21.51 -2.30 -8.40
N TRP A 134 -22.23 -3.19 -7.73
CA TRP A 134 -22.30 -3.27 -6.28
C TRP A 134 -21.61 -4.54 -5.81
N VAL A 135 -20.71 -4.41 -4.83
CA VAL A 135 -19.98 -5.52 -4.22
C VAL A 135 -20.14 -5.47 -2.71
N GLU A 136 -20.13 -6.65 -2.10
CA GLU A 136 -20.15 -6.80 -0.64
C GLU A 136 -18.83 -7.35 -0.13
N ASN A 137 -18.47 -6.96 1.09
CA ASN A 137 -17.34 -7.49 1.85
C ASN A 137 -15.97 -7.23 1.19
N VAL A 138 -15.81 -6.04 0.59
CA VAL A 138 -14.56 -5.56 -0.01
C VAL A 138 -14.23 -4.20 0.58
N LEU A 139 -13.11 -4.10 1.32
CA LEU A 139 -12.63 -2.88 1.99
C LEU A 139 -13.69 -2.21 2.89
N ASN A 140 -14.65 -3.01 3.35
CA ASN A 140 -15.91 -2.53 3.89
C ASN A 140 -15.88 -2.30 5.42
N ILE A 141 -14.73 -2.55 6.04
CA ILE A 141 -14.51 -2.36 7.47
C ILE A 141 -13.55 -1.20 7.66
N GLY A 142 -13.95 -0.22 8.48
CA GLY A 142 -13.08 0.84 8.98
C GLY A 142 -12.48 0.42 10.32
N ILE A 143 -11.16 0.26 10.36
CA ILE A 143 -10.39 -0.01 11.58
C ILE A 143 -10.02 1.29 12.26
N ASP A 144 -10.17 1.35 13.58
CA ASP A 144 -9.70 2.42 14.46
C ASP A 144 -8.19 2.28 14.74
N PRO A 145 -7.32 3.11 14.14
CA PRO A 145 -5.88 2.99 14.37
C PRO A 145 -5.48 3.44 15.76
N VAL A 146 -6.25 4.31 16.41
CA VAL A 146 -5.96 4.77 17.79
C VAL A 146 -6.04 3.57 18.73
N TYR A 147 -7.13 2.82 18.65
CA TYR A 147 -7.30 1.63 19.48
C TYR A 147 -6.37 0.48 19.06
N LEU A 148 -6.27 0.20 17.75
CA LEU A 148 -5.43 -0.89 17.23
C LEU A 148 -3.96 -0.70 17.64
N LEU A 149 -3.37 0.45 17.33
CA LEU A 149 -1.95 0.67 17.58
C LEU A 149 -1.63 0.75 19.07
N GLU A 150 -2.52 1.30 19.89
CA GLU A 150 -2.34 1.29 21.35
C GLU A 150 -2.39 -0.14 21.90
N THR A 151 -3.33 -0.97 21.43
CA THR A 151 -3.43 -2.38 21.86
C THR A 151 -2.17 -3.17 21.48
N LEU A 152 -1.69 -3.02 20.24
CA LEU A 152 -0.46 -3.65 19.77
C LEU A 152 0.77 -3.12 20.52
N LYS A 153 0.82 -1.82 20.82
CA LYS A 153 1.88 -1.21 21.63
C LYS A 153 1.94 -1.84 23.03
N GLN A 154 0.81 -2.00 23.71
CA GLN A 154 0.78 -2.61 25.05
C GLN A 154 1.20 -4.08 25.02
N LYS A 155 0.75 -4.85 24.02
CA LYS A 155 1.17 -6.25 23.84
C LYS A 155 2.67 -6.37 23.52
N PHE A 156 3.20 -5.49 22.68
CA PHE A 156 4.63 -5.42 22.38
C PHE A 156 5.46 -5.17 23.64
N LEU A 157 5.07 -4.20 24.47
CA LEU A 157 5.74 -3.92 25.74
C LEU A 157 5.63 -5.10 26.73
N ALA A 158 4.45 -5.72 26.82
CA ALA A 158 4.22 -6.89 27.66
C ALA A 158 5.04 -8.12 27.22
N ALA A 159 5.31 -8.25 25.92
CA ALA A 159 6.20 -9.27 25.35
C ALA A 159 7.71 -8.94 25.53
N GLY A 160 8.06 -7.85 26.23
CA GLY A 160 9.44 -7.45 26.49
C GLY A 160 10.06 -6.55 25.41
N GLY A 161 9.26 -6.05 24.47
CA GLY A 161 9.71 -5.09 23.47
C GLY A 161 10.07 -3.74 24.07
N ASN A 162 11.10 -3.07 23.53
CA ASN A 162 11.53 -1.73 23.96
C ASN A 162 11.02 -0.67 22.98
N LEU A 163 10.33 0.36 23.48
CA LEU A 163 9.86 1.48 22.68
C LEU A 163 10.56 2.78 23.06
N PHE A 164 11.13 3.46 22.07
CA PHE A 164 11.78 4.76 22.21
C PHE A 164 11.02 5.80 21.37
N GLU A 165 10.10 6.52 22.03
CA GLU A 165 9.37 7.63 21.42
C GLU A 165 10.23 8.90 21.40
N ASN A 166 9.86 9.87 20.55
CA ASN A 166 10.60 11.13 20.35
C ASN A 166 12.07 10.93 19.95
N THR A 167 12.35 9.82 19.29
CA THR A 167 13.69 9.38 18.89
C THR A 167 13.74 9.29 17.36
N PRO A 168 14.05 10.40 16.66
CA PRO A 168 14.17 10.38 15.21
C PRO A 168 15.33 9.49 14.75
N PHE A 169 15.12 8.74 13.66
CA PHE A 169 16.22 8.15 12.92
C PHE A 169 17.11 9.26 12.34
N GLY A 170 18.42 9.15 12.55
CA GLY A 170 19.43 10.05 12.00
C GLY A 170 20.36 9.35 11.03
N GLN A 171 20.99 8.25 11.45
CA GLN A 171 21.92 7.47 10.63
C GLN A 171 22.03 6.01 11.10
N VAL A 172 22.54 5.15 10.23
CA VAL A 172 22.92 3.76 10.52
C VAL A 172 24.31 3.46 9.96
N VAL A 173 25.12 2.74 10.75
CA VAL A 173 26.33 2.09 10.26
C VAL A 173 26.10 0.58 10.26
N VAL A 174 26.28 -0.04 9.10
CA VAL A 174 26.18 -1.48 8.88
C VAL A 174 27.56 -2.10 9.08
N HIS A 175 27.62 -3.14 9.89
CA HIS A 175 28.79 -3.95 10.18
C HIS A 175 28.56 -5.39 9.69
N PRO A 176 29.59 -6.24 9.59
CA PRO A 176 29.42 -7.63 9.14
C PRO A 176 28.46 -8.45 10.02
N ASP A 177 28.40 -8.17 11.31
CA ASP A 177 27.67 -8.91 12.37
C ASP A 177 26.52 -8.12 13.00
N GLY A 178 26.29 -6.85 12.62
CA GLY A 178 25.21 -6.03 13.18
C GLY A 178 25.05 -4.66 12.54
N VAL A 179 24.21 -3.84 13.16
CA VAL A 179 23.96 -2.44 12.78
C VAL A 179 23.97 -1.58 14.03
N ILE A 180 24.44 -0.33 13.90
CA ILE A 180 24.31 0.68 14.95
C ILE A 180 23.58 1.91 14.40
N VAL A 181 22.43 2.20 15.00
CA VAL A 181 21.61 3.37 14.65
C VAL A 181 21.87 4.50 15.64
N ASN A 182 22.01 5.72 15.11
CA ASN A 182 22.30 6.94 15.88
C ASN A 182 23.50 6.83 16.82
N ASN A 183 24.49 5.99 16.49
CA ASN A 183 25.66 5.68 17.32
C ASN A 183 25.31 5.15 18.72
N GLN A 184 24.09 4.64 18.93
CA GLN A 184 23.60 4.25 20.24
C GLN A 184 22.90 2.89 20.23
N TYR A 185 22.01 2.64 19.28
CA TYR A 185 21.15 1.46 19.29
C TYR A 185 21.76 0.35 18.44
N LYS A 186 22.22 -0.74 19.06
CA LYS A 186 22.87 -1.86 18.37
C LYS A 186 21.93 -3.05 18.19
N ALA A 187 21.82 -3.57 16.97
CA ALA A 187 21.00 -4.74 16.67
C ALA A 187 21.64 -5.64 15.61
N LYS A 188 21.13 -6.87 15.42
CA LYS A 188 21.56 -7.74 14.30
C LYS A 188 20.94 -7.32 12.96
N LEU A 189 19.69 -6.86 12.99
CA LEU A 189 18.88 -6.46 11.83
C LEU A 189 18.18 -5.12 12.11
N LEU A 190 18.24 -4.21 11.13
CA LEU A 190 17.40 -3.02 11.08
C LEU A 190 16.21 -3.26 10.15
N ILE A 191 14.99 -3.03 10.65
CA ILE A 191 13.78 -2.96 9.84
C ILE A 191 13.44 -1.49 9.61
N ASP A 192 13.37 -1.09 8.34
CA ASP A 192 12.95 0.24 7.92
C ASP A 192 11.44 0.25 7.63
N ALA A 193 10.68 0.89 8.52
CA ALA A 193 9.24 1.07 8.45
C ALA A 193 8.86 2.57 8.53
N MET A 194 9.74 3.47 8.07
CA MET A 194 9.56 4.92 8.15
C MET A 194 8.62 5.51 7.07
N GLY A 195 8.10 4.66 6.19
CA GLY A 195 7.20 5.00 5.10
C GLY A 195 7.91 5.48 3.83
N HIS A 196 7.14 6.08 2.92
CA HIS A 196 7.59 6.53 1.59
C HIS A 196 8.81 7.44 1.57
N PHE A 197 8.94 8.28 2.61
CA PHE A 197 10.02 9.26 2.72
C PHE A 197 11.15 8.79 3.64
N SER A 198 11.28 7.46 3.83
CA SER A 198 12.43 6.88 4.52
C SER A 198 13.73 7.42 3.91
N PRO A 199 14.65 7.98 4.72
CA PRO A 199 15.95 8.43 4.20
C PRO A 199 16.82 7.25 3.74
N ILE A 200 16.61 6.04 4.28
CA ILE A 200 17.29 4.82 3.80
C ILE A 200 16.81 4.47 2.39
N THR A 201 15.49 4.47 2.18
CA THR A 201 14.89 4.25 0.85
C THR A 201 15.34 5.30 -0.16
N GLN A 202 15.37 6.58 0.24
CA GLN A 202 15.84 7.67 -0.63
C GLN A 202 17.31 7.49 -1.03
N GLN A 203 18.18 7.10 -0.09
CA GLN A 203 19.58 6.80 -0.39
C GLN A 203 19.71 5.59 -1.31
N ALA A 204 18.96 4.50 -1.06
CA ALA A 204 19.00 3.29 -1.87
C ALA A 204 18.57 3.57 -3.32
N ARG A 205 17.60 4.46 -3.50
CA ARG A 205 17.13 4.89 -4.82
C ARG A 205 17.99 5.97 -5.47
N GLN A 206 19.01 6.51 -4.79
CA GLN A 206 19.96 7.49 -5.33
C GLN A 206 19.29 8.71 -6.00
N GLY A 207 18.18 9.19 -5.43
CA GLY A 207 17.44 10.34 -5.99
C GLY A 207 16.64 10.03 -7.26
N GLN A 208 16.44 8.75 -7.59
CA GLN A 208 15.56 8.36 -8.68
C GLN A 208 14.17 8.98 -8.49
N LYS A 209 13.69 9.61 -9.56
CA LYS A 209 12.33 10.15 -9.63
C LYS A 209 11.32 9.01 -9.65
N PRO A 210 10.17 9.12 -8.94
CA PRO A 210 9.12 8.13 -9.07
C PRO A 210 8.62 8.03 -10.51
N ASP A 211 8.29 6.80 -10.95
CA ASP A 211 7.75 6.51 -12.28
C ASP A 211 6.30 7.00 -12.40
N ALA A 212 5.57 7.01 -11.28
CA ALA A 212 4.21 7.53 -11.18
C ALA A 212 3.92 8.08 -9.78
N LEU A 213 2.88 8.91 -9.72
CA LEU A 213 2.35 9.52 -8.53
C LEU A 213 0.83 9.28 -8.49
N CYS A 214 0.31 9.00 -7.30
CA CYS A 214 -1.09 9.22 -7.00
C CYS A 214 -1.21 10.38 -6.04
N LEU A 215 -1.99 11.39 -6.42
CA LEU A 215 -2.35 12.49 -5.53
C LEU A 215 -3.72 12.18 -4.95
N VAL A 216 -3.87 12.34 -3.64
CA VAL A 216 -5.14 12.17 -2.95
C VAL A 216 -5.44 13.41 -2.10
N VAL A 217 -6.69 13.82 -2.12
CA VAL A 217 -7.26 14.86 -1.26
C VAL A 217 -8.60 14.37 -0.73
N GLY A 218 -9.04 14.86 0.41
CA GLY A 218 -10.34 14.50 0.94
C GLY A 218 -10.65 15.11 2.29
N SER A 219 -11.77 14.71 2.86
CA SER A 219 -12.20 15.15 4.19
C SER A 219 -13.10 14.12 4.85
N CYS A 220 -13.23 14.22 6.16
CA CYS A 220 -14.38 13.66 6.88
C CYS A 220 -15.24 14.82 7.36
N ALA A 221 -16.55 14.73 7.12
CA ALA A 221 -17.51 15.74 7.52
C ALA A 221 -18.85 15.13 7.95
N GLN A 222 -19.58 15.89 8.76
CA GLN A 222 -20.97 15.62 9.13
C GLN A 222 -21.92 16.46 8.27
N GLY A 223 -23.21 16.13 8.27
CA GLY A 223 -24.23 16.89 7.52
C GLY A 223 -24.54 16.34 6.12
N PHE A 224 -23.91 15.22 5.72
CA PHE A 224 -24.30 14.49 4.52
C PHE A 224 -25.69 13.86 4.67
N PRO A 225 -26.45 13.70 3.58
CA PRO A 225 -27.63 12.85 3.55
C PRO A 225 -27.31 11.42 4.05
N GLU A 226 -28.29 10.75 4.65
CA GLU A 226 -28.13 9.38 5.12
C GLU A 226 -27.75 8.45 3.96
N ASN A 227 -26.58 7.81 4.06
CA ASN A 227 -26.07 6.88 3.06
C ASN A 227 -25.19 5.82 3.72
N HIS A 228 -25.70 4.59 3.77
CA HIS A 228 -25.02 3.42 4.37
C HIS A 228 -24.11 2.70 3.38
N THR A 229 -24.02 3.16 2.14
CA THR A 229 -23.19 2.55 1.11
C THR A 229 -21.85 3.28 0.95
N GLY A 230 -20.86 2.58 0.42
CA GLY A 230 -19.56 3.16 0.07
C GLY A 230 -19.31 3.23 -1.44
N ASP A 231 -18.31 4.00 -1.84
CA ASP A 231 -17.73 4.00 -3.19
C ASP A 231 -16.28 3.53 -3.08
N LEU A 232 -15.93 2.41 -3.74
CA LEU A 232 -14.55 1.91 -3.82
C LEU A 232 -13.75 2.62 -4.90
N ILE A 233 -14.40 2.87 -6.04
CA ILE A 233 -13.84 3.68 -7.11
C ILE A 233 -14.99 4.17 -7.97
N LEU A 234 -15.22 5.48 -7.92
CA LEU A 234 -16.18 6.18 -8.75
C LEU A 234 -15.49 7.22 -9.61
N SER A 235 -15.86 7.35 -10.88
CA SER A 235 -15.52 8.51 -11.70
C SER A 235 -16.75 8.99 -12.44
N PHE A 236 -17.21 10.20 -12.15
CA PHE A 236 -18.42 10.78 -12.75
C PHE A 236 -18.13 12.03 -13.60
N THR A 237 -16.86 12.27 -13.92
CA THR A 237 -16.42 13.40 -14.74
C THR A 237 -15.60 12.93 -15.93
N PRO A 238 -15.61 13.66 -17.05
CA PRO A 238 -14.58 13.52 -18.07
C PRO A 238 -13.20 13.83 -17.49
N ILE A 239 -12.17 13.56 -18.28
CA ILE A 239 -10.82 14.07 -18.06
C ILE A 239 -10.87 15.61 -17.95
N GLN A 240 -10.35 16.14 -16.85
CA GLN A 240 -10.26 17.57 -16.54
C GLN A 240 -8.86 17.90 -16.06
N LYS A 241 -8.28 19.03 -16.49
CA LYS A 241 -6.91 19.45 -16.15
C LYS A 241 -5.85 18.35 -16.39
N GLN A 242 -6.05 17.52 -17.42
CA GLN A 242 -5.22 16.34 -17.72
C GLN A 242 -5.15 15.34 -16.55
N CYS A 243 -6.25 15.16 -15.85
CA CYS A 243 -6.44 14.20 -14.77
C CYS A 243 -7.77 13.48 -14.98
N GLN A 244 -7.80 12.19 -14.69
CA GLN A 244 -9.05 11.49 -14.41
C GLN A 244 -9.26 11.53 -12.90
N TYR A 245 -10.36 12.10 -12.45
CA TYR A 245 -10.69 12.15 -11.04
C TYR A 245 -11.46 10.90 -10.64
N PHE A 246 -10.89 10.16 -9.69
CA PHE A 246 -11.51 9.03 -9.03
C PHE A 246 -11.92 9.42 -7.63
N TRP A 247 -12.99 8.82 -7.15
CA TRP A 247 -13.61 9.12 -5.87
C TRP A 247 -13.81 7.86 -5.06
N GLU A 248 -13.62 8.03 -3.77
CA GLU A 248 -13.92 7.05 -2.73
C GLU A 248 -14.80 7.72 -1.68
N ALA A 249 -15.71 6.95 -1.10
CA ALA A 249 -16.52 7.43 0.00
C ALA A 249 -16.93 6.31 0.93
N PHE A 250 -16.83 6.55 2.23
CA PHE A 250 -17.07 5.54 3.25
C PHE A 250 -17.83 6.15 4.44
N PRO A 251 -18.83 5.45 4.99
CA PRO A 251 -19.30 5.74 6.35
C PRO A 251 -18.12 5.73 7.32
N ALA A 252 -18.10 6.65 8.27
CA ALA A 252 -17.08 6.78 9.30
C ALA A 252 -17.73 7.15 10.64
N ARG A 253 -17.05 6.88 11.76
CA ARG A 253 -17.56 7.21 13.10
C ARG A 253 -17.94 8.68 13.25
N ASP A 254 -17.15 9.58 12.66
CA ASP A 254 -17.33 11.02 12.77
C ASP A 254 -18.15 11.64 11.61
N GLY A 255 -18.78 10.81 10.77
CA GLY A 255 -19.62 11.26 9.65
C GLY A 255 -19.40 10.44 8.38
N ARG A 256 -19.11 11.09 7.26
CA ARG A 256 -18.72 10.42 6.02
C ARG A 256 -17.35 10.90 5.59
N THR A 257 -16.51 9.95 5.23
CA THR A 257 -15.20 10.22 4.66
C THR A 257 -15.31 10.15 3.15
N THR A 258 -14.76 11.14 2.46
CA THR A 258 -14.75 11.22 0.99
C THR A 258 -13.36 11.61 0.52
N TYR A 259 -12.85 10.91 -0.48
CA TYR A 259 -11.57 11.20 -1.12
C TYR A 259 -11.77 11.42 -2.62
N MET A 260 -10.93 12.27 -3.19
CA MET A 260 -10.69 12.35 -4.61
C MET A 260 -9.21 12.13 -4.88
N PHE A 261 -8.90 11.29 -5.86
CA PHE A 261 -7.53 10.99 -6.25
C PHE A 261 -7.36 10.92 -7.77
N THR A 262 -6.11 11.02 -8.21
CA THR A 262 -5.75 10.92 -9.63
C THR A 262 -4.34 10.34 -9.79
N TYR A 263 -4.16 9.52 -10.82
CA TYR A 263 -2.86 8.99 -11.23
C TYR A 263 -2.21 9.90 -12.27
N MET A 264 -0.91 10.07 -12.17
CA MET A 264 -0.11 10.83 -13.13
C MET A 264 1.35 10.38 -13.11
N ASP A 265 2.11 10.77 -14.13
CA ASP A 265 3.56 10.69 -14.02
C ASP A 265 4.10 11.85 -13.16
N ALA A 266 5.41 11.87 -12.95
CA ALA A 266 6.04 12.85 -12.09
C ALA A 266 6.43 14.16 -12.83
N ASP A 267 5.87 14.46 -14.00
CA ASP A 267 6.14 15.72 -14.73
C ASP A 267 5.74 16.96 -13.88
N PRO A 268 6.61 17.98 -13.75
CA PRO A 268 6.35 19.18 -12.96
C PRO A 268 5.20 20.05 -13.47
N GLN A 269 4.74 19.88 -14.72
CA GLN A 269 3.62 20.65 -15.28
C GLN A 269 2.25 20.17 -14.79
N HIS A 270 2.16 18.99 -14.17
CA HIS A 270 0.93 18.50 -13.57
C HIS A 270 0.48 19.37 -12.39
N ILE A 271 -0.83 19.37 -12.11
CA ILE A 271 -1.41 20.06 -10.96
C ILE A 271 -0.82 19.57 -9.63
N GLY A 272 -0.82 20.46 -8.63
CA GLY A 272 -0.45 20.18 -7.25
C GLY A 272 -1.65 19.78 -6.38
N LEU A 273 -1.37 19.50 -5.11
CA LEU A 273 -2.37 19.15 -4.10
C LEU A 273 -3.34 20.29 -3.81
N GLU A 274 -2.89 21.56 -3.78
CA GLU A 274 -3.78 22.69 -3.48
C GLU A 274 -4.84 22.86 -4.57
N THR A 275 -4.43 22.78 -5.84
CA THR A 275 -5.36 22.79 -6.98
C THR A 275 -6.29 21.57 -6.98
N LEU A 276 -5.80 20.38 -6.63
CA LEU A 276 -6.63 19.19 -6.55
C LEU A 276 -7.68 19.30 -5.42
N PHE A 277 -7.30 19.87 -4.27
CA PHE A 277 -8.21 20.10 -3.15
C PHE A 277 -9.32 21.09 -3.52
N GLU A 278 -9.01 22.12 -4.31
CA GLU A 278 -10.01 23.05 -4.82
C GLU A 278 -11.03 22.34 -5.73
N GLU A 279 -10.56 21.46 -6.61
CA GLU A 279 -11.42 20.67 -7.49
C GLU A 279 -12.28 19.67 -6.71
N TYR A 280 -11.74 19.07 -5.65
CA TYR A 280 -12.47 18.21 -4.72
C TYR A 280 -13.67 18.96 -4.11
N LEU A 281 -13.43 20.15 -3.56
CA LEU A 281 -14.50 20.96 -2.97
C LEU A 281 -15.51 21.43 -4.02
N ARG A 282 -15.05 21.84 -5.20
CA ARG A 282 -15.91 22.28 -6.31
C ARG A 282 -16.86 21.17 -6.79
N LEU A 283 -16.38 19.93 -6.82
CA LEU A 283 -17.14 18.77 -7.33
C LEU A 283 -17.94 18.04 -6.25
N MET A 284 -17.62 18.25 -4.97
CA MET A 284 -18.29 17.62 -3.83
C MET A 284 -19.82 17.73 -3.88
N PRO A 285 -20.42 18.91 -4.20
CA PRO A 285 -21.87 19.02 -4.20
C PRO A 285 -22.56 18.10 -5.21
N LYS A 286 -21.97 17.97 -6.39
CA LYS A 286 -22.47 17.06 -7.43
C LYS A 286 -22.24 15.60 -7.03
N TYR A 287 -21.11 15.29 -6.41
CA TYR A 287 -20.75 13.92 -6.03
C TYR A 287 -21.67 13.36 -4.93
N GLN A 288 -21.83 14.09 -3.83
CA GLN A 288 -22.58 13.64 -2.65
C GLN A 288 -24.00 14.21 -2.56
N SER A 289 -24.45 14.97 -3.57
CA SER A 289 -25.77 15.62 -3.60
C SER A 289 -26.04 16.46 -2.35
N VAL A 290 -25.07 17.31 -1.99
CA VAL A 290 -25.08 18.12 -0.75
C VAL A 290 -24.49 19.51 -1.00
N GLU A 291 -24.94 20.54 -0.32
CA GLU A 291 -24.30 21.86 -0.43
C GLU A 291 -23.16 22.00 0.59
N LEU A 292 -22.02 22.58 0.20
CA LEU A 292 -20.85 22.72 1.10
C LEU A 292 -21.18 23.40 2.44
N PRO A 293 -22.01 24.46 2.52
CA PRO A 293 -22.37 25.09 3.79
C PRO A 293 -23.19 24.20 4.74
N GLN A 294 -23.72 23.07 4.27
CA GLN A 294 -24.41 22.09 5.11
C GLN A 294 -23.43 21.14 5.81
N LEU A 295 -22.17 21.10 5.37
CA LEU A 295 -21.16 20.20 5.89
C LEU A 295 -20.39 20.82 7.06
N THR A 296 -20.28 20.05 8.14
CA THR A 296 -19.35 20.37 9.24
C THR A 296 -18.11 19.52 9.09
N PHE A 297 -17.05 20.12 8.53
CA PHE A 297 -15.77 19.46 8.31
C PHE A 297 -15.08 19.14 9.64
N GLN A 298 -14.76 17.87 9.86
CA GLN A 298 -14.06 17.40 11.04
C GLN A 298 -12.55 17.36 10.81
N ARG A 299 -12.14 16.99 9.59
CA ARG A 299 -10.74 16.80 9.21
C ARG A 299 -10.56 16.84 7.70
N ALA A 300 -9.37 17.24 7.27
CA ALA A 300 -8.94 17.18 5.88
C ALA A 300 -7.77 16.20 5.73
N LEU A 301 -7.68 15.59 4.55
CA LEU A 301 -6.58 14.74 4.13
C LEU A 301 -6.02 15.24 2.82
N PHE A 302 -4.70 15.22 2.72
CA PHE A 302 -3.98 15.45 1.48
C PHE A 302 -2.65 14.74 1.54
N GLY A 303 -2.25 14.13 0.44
CA GLY A 303 -1.02 13.39 0.35
C GLY A 303 -0.76 12.95 -1.08
N PHE A 304 0.44 12.44 -1.30
CA PHE A 304 0.78 11.81 -2.56
C PHE A 304 1.61 10.56 -2.29
N PHE A 305 1.44 9.57 -3.16
CA PHE A 305 2.10 8.28 -3.06
C PHE A 305 3.02 8.10 -4.27
N PRO A 306 4.35 8.15 -4.07
CA PRO A 306 5.30 7.84 -5.12
C PRO A 306 5.32 6.33 -5.39
N SER A 307 5.30 5.97 -6.67
CA SER A 307 5.44 4.59 -7.11
C SER A 307 6.64 4.44 -8.03
N TYR A 308 7.35 3.32 -7.87
CA TYR A 308 8.55 2.97 -8.61
C TYR A 308 8.36 1.59 -9.22
N ARG A 309 8.60 1.45 -10.52
CA ARG A 309 8.46 0.16 -11.24
C ARG A 309 9.40 -0.89 -10.69
N GLN A 310 10.59 -0.46 -10.25
CA GLN A 310 11.51 -1.27 -9.48
C GLN A 310 11.09 -1.27 -8.00
N SER A 311 10.01 -1.99 -7.72
CA SER A 311 9.54 -2.31 -6.38
C SER A 311 9.06 -3.76 -6.31
N PRO A 312 9.20 -4.46 -5.18
CA PRO A 312 9.75 -3.97 -3.90
C PRO A 312 11.22 -3.59 -3.96
N LEU A 313 11.63 -2.65 -3.10
CA LEU A 313 13.00 -2.15 -3.04
C LEU A 313 13.94 -3.22 -2.48
N HIS A 314 14.99 -3.54 -3.24
CA HIS A 314 16.14 -4.31 -2.74
C HIS A 314 17.25 -3.35 -2.36
N THR A 315 17.57 -3.29 -1.07
CA THR A 315 18.66 -2.46 -0.58
C THR A 315 20.00 -3.09 -0.93
N PRO A 316 21.03 -2.30 -1.27
CA PRO A 316 22.36 -2.85 -1.53
C PRO A 316 23.10 -3.29 -0.24
N TRP A 317 22.58 -2.91 0.93
CA TRP A 317 23.20 -3.16 2.23
C TRP A 317 22.64 -4.40 2.90
N SER A 318 23.52 -5.18 3.51
CA SER A 318 23.16 -6.27 4.42
C SER A 318 22.51 -5.71 5.69
N ARG A 319 21.74 -6.55 6.39
CA ARG A 319 21.15 -6.26 7.72
C ARG A 319 20.17 -5.09 7.74
N ILE A 320 19.66 -4.67 6.58
CA ILE A 320 18.59 -3.67 6.45
C ILE A 320 17.45 -4.30 5.65
N LEU A 321 16.24 -4.29 6.21
CA LEU A 321 15.04 -4.80 5.55
C LEU A 321 13.96 -3.70 5.52
N PRO A 322 13.64 -3.12 4.35
CA PRO A 322 12.50 -2.23 4.25
C PRO A 322 11.19 -3.02 4.28
N ILE A 323 10.16 -2.45 4.93
CA ILE A 323 8.79 -2.98 4.98
C ILE A 323 7.75 -1.86 4.83
N GLY A 324 6.47 -2.21 4.69
CA GLY A 324 5.40 -1.24 4.46
C GLY A 324 5.72 -0.32 3.28
N ASP A 325 5.38 0.96 3.39
CA ASP A 325 5.61 1.90 2.29
C ASP A 325 7.11 2.15 2.01
N SER A 326 8.01 1.85 2.96
CA SER A 326 9.46 1.98 2.75
C SER A 326 9.99 0.97 1.72
N SER A 327 9.37 -0.21 1.63
CA SER A 327 9.72 -1.21 0.61
C SER A 327 9.05 -0.94 -0.73
N GLY A 328 7.96 -0.15 -0.76
CA GLY A 328 7.17 0.04 -1.97
C GLY A 328 6.40 -1.20 -2.39
N ASN A 329 6.13 -2.13 -1.47
CA ASN A 329 5.46 -3.40 -1.75
C ASN A 329 3.92 -3.31 -1.85
N GLN A 330 3.38 -2.11 -1.99
CA GLN A 330 1.95 -1.87 -2.15
C GLN A 330 1.56 -1.77 -3.63
N SER A 331 0.28 -1.99 -3.91
CA SER A 331 -0.26 -1.84 -5.26
C SER A 331 -0.12 -0.40 -5.77
N PRO A 332 0.30 -0.20 -7.04
CA PRO A 332 0.27 1.11 -7.67
C PRO A 332 -1.16 1.57 -8.01
N LEU A 333 -2.19 0.77 -7.75
CA LEU A 333 -3.60 1.18 -7.87
C LEU A 333 -4.13 1.73 -6.54
N SER A 334 -4.23 0.90 -5.49
CA SER A 334 -4.83 1.34 -4.23
C SER A 334 -3.92 2.16 -3.32
N PHE A 335 -2.58 1.99 -3.42
CA PHE A 335 -1.59 2.54 -2.48
C PHE A 335 -1.87 2.20 -1.00
N GLY A 336 -2.61 1.12 -0.73
CA GLY A 336 -2.99 0.72 0.62
C GLY A 336 -1.83 0.08 1.42
N GLY A 337 -0.98 0.91 2.03
CA GLY A 337 0.15 0.44 2.83
C GLY A 337 -0.22 -0.45 4.02
N PHE A 338 -1.34 -0.14 4.70
CA PHE A 338 -1.87 -0.96 5.80
C PHE A 338 -2.32 -2.35 5.32
N GLY A 339 -3.20 -2.42 4.30
CA GLY A 339 -3.67 -3.69 3.74
C GLY A 339 -2.52 -4.57 3.24
N ALA A 340 -1.56 -3.97 2.52
CA ALA A 340 -0.36 -4.67 2.06
C ALA A 340 0.51 -5.20 3.22
N MET A 341 0.67 -4.41 4.29
CA MET A 341 1.42 -4.84 5.48
C MET A 341 0.72 -6.01 6.19
N VAL A 342 -0.59 -5.91 6.40
CA VAL A 342 -1.41 -6.96 7.04
C VAL A 342 -1.36 -8.26 6.21
N ARG A 343 -1.57 -8.17 4.90
CA ARG A 343 -1.49 -9.31 3.95
C ARG A 343 -0.16 -10.06 4.04
N HIS A 344 0.95 -9.35 4.26
CA HIS A 344 2.29 -9.95 4.31
C HIS A 344 2.81 -10.20 5.73
N LEU A 345 2.06 -9.83 6.77
CA LEU A 345 2.53 -9.84 8.16
C LEU A 345 2.98 -11.24 8.61
N HIS A 346 2.19 -12.26 8.30
CA HIS A 346 2.50 -13.65 8.67
C HIS A 346 3.82 -14.12 8.04
N ARG A 347 3.93 -14.07 6.70
CA ARG A 347 5.15 -14.51 5.98
C ARG A 347 6.38 -13.70 6.39
N LEU A 348 6.23 -12.40 6.65
CA LEU A 348 7.35 -11.54 7.05
C LEU A 348 7.82 -11.90 8.45
N SER A 349 6.90 -12.10 9.40
CA SER A 349 7.26 -12.47 10.77
C SER A 349 8.04 -13.79 10.82
N GLN A 350 7.53 -14.82 10.15
CA GLN A 350 8.19 -16.13 10.05
C GLN A 350 9.53 -16.03 9.31
N GLY A 351 9.55 -15.34 8.18
CA GLY A 351 10.76 -15.26 7.37
C GLY A 351 11.88 -14.46 8.02
N ILE A 352 11.56 -13.39 8.75
CA ILE A 352 12.53 -12.64 9.55
C ILE A 352 13.07 -13.51 10.69
N HIS A 353 12.21 -14.27 11.36
CA HIS A 353 12.62 -15.19 12.42
C HIS A 353 13.60 -16.25 11.91
N GLU A 354 13.28 -16.92 10.80
CA GLU A 354 14.17 -17.90 10.16
C GLU A 354 15.49 -17.27 9.70
N ALA A 355 15.45 -16.06 9.12
CA ALA A 355 16.64 -15.34 8.68
C ALA A 355 17.59 -15.07 9.87
N LEU A 356 17.06 -14.69 11.03
CA LEU A 356 17.85 -14.49 12.25
C LEU A 356 18.41 -15.78 12.82
N GLN A 357 17.63 -16.87 12.82
CA GLN A 357 18.08 -18.18 13.30
C GLN A 357 19.23 -18.76 12.47
N THR A 358 19.24 -18.46 11.17
CA THR A 358 20.22 -18.98 10.21
C THR A 358 21.27 -17.95 9.76
N ASP A 359 21.27 -16.77 10.39
CA ASP A 359 22.10 -15.59 10.04
C ASP A 359 22.10 -15.25 8.53
N GLN A 360 20.95 -15.45 7.85
CA GLN A 360 20.75 -15.10 6.45
C GLN A 360 20.34 -13.63 6.31
N LEU A 361 21.24 -12.74 6.75
CA LEU A 361 21.02 -11.30 6.84
C LEU A 361 21.82 -10.50 5.79
N SER A 362 22.31 -11.16 4.74
CA SER A 362 22.92 -10.49 3.58
C SER A 362 21.86 -9.72 2.78
N ALA A 363 22.29 -8.74 1.99
CA ALA A 363 21.40 -8.00 1.10
C ALA A 363 20.59 -8.93 0.18
N SER A 364 21.24 -9.94 -0.40
CA SER A 364 20.58 -10.91 -1.29
C SER A 364 19.63 -11.86 -0.57
N ALA A 365 19.95 -12.29 0.65
CA ALA A 365 19.08 -13.15 1.43
C ALA A 365 17.83 -12.40 1.91
N LEU A 366 18.00 -11.16 2.39
CA LEU A 366 16.89 -10.30 2.83
C LEU A 366 15.99 -9.86 1.67
N ALA A 367 16.53 -9.69 0.47
CA ALA A 367 15.75 -9.39 -0.74
C ALA A 367 14.66 -10.44 -1.01
N LEU A 368 14.86 -11.70 -0.61
CA LEU A 368 13.86 -12.76 -0.76
C LEU A 368 12.65 -12.59 0.18
N LEU A 369 12.76 -11.78 1.24
CA LEU A 369 11.63 -11.39 2.09
C LEU A 369 10.77 -10.28 1.44
N GLN A 370 11.26 -9.64 0.39
CA GLN A 370 10.51 -8.66 -0.41
C GLN A 370 10.60 -9.05 -1.89
N PRO A 371 10.00 -10.18 -2.28
CA PRO A 371 10.18 -10.71 -3.61
C PRO A 371 9.48 -9.85 -4.67
N TYR A 372 9.97 -9.96 -5.89
CA TYR A 372 9.26 -9.43 -7.06
C TYR A 372 7.86 -10.06 -7.15
N GLN A 373 6.83 -9.21 -7.29
CA GLN A 373 5.44 -9.63 -7.38
C GLN A 373 4.85 -9.31 -8.76
N PRO A 374 4.81 -10.28 -9.69
CA PRO A 374 4.12 -10.12 -10.98
C PRO A 374 2.66 -9.70 -10.82
N SER A 375 1.95 -10.23 -9.82
CA SER A 375 0.56 -9.92 -9.48
C SER A 375 0.32 -8.42 -9.27
N LEU A 376 1.25 -7.73 -8.61
CA LEU A 376 1.21 -6.27 -8.48
C LEU A 376 1.78 -5.59 -9.72
N SER A 377 2.84 -6.12 -10.31
CA SER A 377 3.53 -5.47 -11.43
C SER A 377 2.68 -5.35 -12.70
N VAL A 378 1.79 -6.30 -12.96
CA VAL A 378 0.84 -6.22 -14.09
C VAL A 378 -0.14 -5.05 -13.95
N THR A 379 -0.36 -4.53 -12.74
CA THR A 379 -1.28 -3.40 -12.51
C THR A 379 -0.71 -2.06 -12.97
N TRP A 380 0.60 -1.96 -13.23
CA TRP A 380 1.23 -0.77 -13.80
C TRP A 380 0.61 -0.33 -15.13
N LEU A 381 0.20 -1.29 -15.96
CA LEU A 381 -0.45 -0.98 -17.22
C LEU A 381 -1.84 -0.35 -16.99
N PHE A 382 -2.58 -0.85 -15.98
CA PHE A 382 -3.88 -0.29 -15.61
C PHE A 382 -3.71 1.13 -15.07
N GLN A 383 -2.77 1.34 -14.15
CA GLN A 383 -2.46 2.67 -13.64
C GLN A 383 -2.12 3.64 -14.78
N LYS A 384 -1.27 3.22 -15.73
CA LYS A 384 -0.92 4.06 -16.88
C LYS A 384 -2.13 4.36 -17.76
N ALA A 385 -3.01 3.38 -18.00
CA ALA A 385 -4.27 3.56 -18.73
C ALA A 385 -5.32 4.41 -17.96
N MET A 386 -5.15 4.59 -16.66
CA MET A 386 -5.96 5.47 -15.81
C MET A 386 -5.33 6.86 -15.63
N SER A 387 -4.20 7.13 -16.29
CA SER A 387 -3.48 8.40 -16.24
C SER A 387 -3.49 9.10 -17.60
N VAL A 388 -3.26 10.42 -17.57
CA VAL A 388 -3.13 11.26 -18.76
C VAL A 388 -1.79 11.98 -18.65
N GLY A 389 -0.91 11.78 -19.62
CA GLY A 389 0.38 12.47 -19.66
C GLY A 389 0.25 13.93 -20.07
N VAL A 390 1.26 14.74 -19.73
CA VAL A 390 1.30 16.15 -20.10
C VAL A 390 1.19 16.32 -21.63
N ASN A 391 0.23 17.15 -22.07
CA ASN A 391 -0.12 17.43 -23.47
C ASN A 391 -0.63 16.22 -24.26
N GLN A 392 -0.90 15.09 -23.59
CA GLN A 392 -1.48 13.92 -24.24
C GLN A 392 -2.93 14.20 -24.63
N LYS A 393 -3.25 13.94 -25.90
CA LYS A 393 -4.61 14.13 -26.43
C LYS A 393 -5.38 12.82 -26.33
N ILE A 394 -6.25 12.72 -25.34
CA ILE A 394 -7.14 11.59 -25.12
C ILE A 394 -8.59 12.10 -25.19
N ALA A 395 -9.50 11.28 -25.73
CA ALA A 395 -10.92 11.63 -25.71
C ALA A 395 -11.41 11.77 -24.25
N PRO A 396 -12.22 12.80 -23.92
CA PRO A 396 -12.56 13.11 -22.53
C PRO A 396 -13.14 11.94 -21.71
N GLU A 397 -13.89 11.04 -22.35
CA GLU A 397 -14.53 9.89 -21.69
C GLU A 397 -13.76 8.57 -21.81
N GLN A 398 -12.60 8.54 -22.47
CA GLN A 398 -11.92 7.29 -22.82
C GLN A 398 -11.60 6.41 -21.61
N ILE A 399 -11.23 7.01 -20.49
CA ILE A 399 -10.87 6.27 -19.27
C ILE A 399 -12.14 5.69 -18.61
N ASN A 400 -13.23 6.45 -18.54
CA ASN A 400 -14.53 5.97 -18.06
C ASN A 400 -15.06 4.82 -18.93
N GLU A 401 -14.98 4.95 -20.27
CA GLU A 401 -15.37 3.90 -21.22
C GLU A 401 -14.55 2.62 -21.01
N LEU A 402 -13.22 2.76 -20.88
CA LEU A 402 -12.30 1.63 -20.67
C LEU A 402 -12.63 0.88 -19.38
N LEU A 403 -12.71 1.61 -18.26
CA LEU A 403 -12.96 1.01 -16.97
C LEU A 403 -14.36 0.38 -16.90
N SER A 404 -15.36 1.02 -17.50
CA SER A 404 -16.70 0.44 -17.63
C SER A 404 -16.71 -0.90 -18.36
N ALA A 405 -15.98 -1.00 -19.47
CA ALA A 405 -15.88 -2.23 -20.23
C ALA A 405 -15.18 -3.33 -19.42
N VAL A 406 -14.03 -3.03 -18.82
CA VAL A 406 -13.24 -3.98 -18.02
C VAL A 406 -14.05 -4.50 -16.82
N PHE A 407 -14.63 -3.60 -16.03
CA PHE A 407 -15.37 -3.97 -14.82
C PHE A 407 -16.66 -4.72 -15.13
N ARG A 408 -17.35 -4.39 -16.24
CA ARG A 408 -18.50 -5.18 -16.72
C ARG A 408 -18.09 -6.63 -17.04
N GLN A 409 -16.95 -6.84 -17.68
CA GLN A 409 -16.46 -8.19 -17.98
C GLN A 409 -16.01 -8.94 -16.72
N MET A 410 -15.43 -8.25 -15.74
CA MET A 410 -15.11 -8.84 -14.43
C MET A 410 -16.36 -9.28 -13.68
N GLN A 411 -17.39 -8.42 -13.63
CA GLN A 411 -18.68 -8.74 -13.00
C GLN A 411 -19.33 -9.97 -13.63
N GLN A 412 -19.36 -10.04 -14.97
CA GLN A 412 -19.87 -11.21 -15.71
C GLN A 412 -19.04 -12.48 -15.50
N SER A 413 -17.81 -12.35 -14.99
CA SER A 413 -16.93 -13.48 -14.64
C SER A 413 -17.06 -13.92 -13.18
N GLY A 414 -17.83 -13.17 -12.37
CA GLY A 414 -18.20 -13.50 -11.00
C GLY A 414 -17.22 -13.01 -9.94
N ASP A 415 -17.62 -13.19 -8.68
CA ASP A 415 -16.91 -12.67 -7.50
C ASP A 415 -15.47 -13.18 -7.35
N MET A 416 -15.18 -14.40 -7.82
CA MET A 416 -13.84 -14.97 -7.81
C MET A 416 -12.86 -14.26 -8.76
N VAL A 417 -13.36 -13.42 -9.67
CA VAL A 417 -12.55 -12.53 -10.52
C VAL A 417 -12.58 -11.11 -9.99
N LEU A 418 -13.78 -10.58 -9.69
CA LEU A 418 -13.96 -9.19 -9.32
C LEU A 418 -13.40 -8.83 -7.93
N LYS A 419 -13.74 -9.60 -6.89
CA LYS A 419 -13.37 -9.25 -5.51
C LYS A 419 -11.86 -9.31 -5.24
N PRO A 420 -11.11 -10.33 -5.72
CA PRO A 420 -9.65 -10.32 -5.56
C PRO A 420 -9.01 -9.10 -6.23
N PHE A 421 -9.47 -8.73 -7.43
CA PHE A 421 -8.94 -7.57 -8.15
C PHE A 421 -9.14 -6.26 -7.37
N LEU A 422 -10.33 -6.06 -6.77
CA LEU A 422 -10.63 -4.90 -5.93
C LEU A 422 -9.84 -4.85 -4.60
N GLN A 423 -9.14 -5.93 -4.25
CA GLN A 423 -8.27 -6.03 -3.06
C GLN A 423 -6.80 -6.19 -3.46
N ASP A 424 -6.44 -5.77 -4.68
CA ASP A 424 -5.08 -5.86 -5.24
C ASP A 424 -4.49 -7.29 -5.27
N VAL A 425 -5.36 -8.28 -5.43
CA VAL A 425 -4.98 -9.66 -5.67
C VAL A 425 -5.27 -10.02 -7.12
N VAL A 426 -4.29 -9.78 -8.00
CA VAL A 426 -4.39 -10.18 -9.40
C VAL A 426 -3.88 -11.60 -9.60
N GLN A 427 -4.71 -12.44 -10.19
CA GLN A 427 -4.40 -13.84 -10.50
C GLN A 427 -4.36 -14.07 -12.01
N PHE A 428 -3.47 -14.94 -12.49
CA PHE A 428 -3.29 -15.21 -13.91
C PHE A 428 -4.59 -15.61 -14.63
N PRO A 429 -5.39 -16.58 -14.16
CA PRO A 429 -6.58 -17.02 -14.90
C PRO A 429 -7.66 -15.93 -14.95
N ALA A 430 -7.88 -15.23 -13.83
CA ALA A 430 -8.85 -14.16 -13.70
C ALA A 430 -8.52 -12.98 -14.64
N LEU A 431 -7.24 -12.58 -14.67
CA LEU A 431 -6.76 -11.54 -15.57
C LEU A 431 -6.88 -11.96 -17.04
N THR A 432 -6.43 -13.18 -17.39
CA THR A 432 -6.51 -13.73 -18.75
C THR A 432 -7.96 -13.72 -19.26
N GLN A 433 -8.88 -14.23 -18.45
CA GLN A 433 -10.30 -14.28 -18.77
C GLN A 433 -10.86 -12.87 -19.03
N THR A 434 -10.51 -11.91 -18.17
CA THR A 434 -10.98 -10.52 -18.29
C THR A 434 -10.45 -9.86 -19.57
N LEU A 435 -9.15 -10.00 -19.87
CA LEU A 435 -8.53 -9.42 -21.05
C LEU A 435 -9.11 -10.00 -22.35
N LEU A 436 -9.28 -11.33 -22.42
CA LEU A 436 -9.84 -11.99 -23.59
C LEU A 436 -11.29 -11.57 -23.83
N LYS A 437 -12.13 -11.61 -22.79
CA LYS A 437 -13.54 -11.18 -22.88
C LYS A 437 -13.65 -9.71 -23.30
N THR A 438 -12.83 -8.83 -22.72
CA THR A 438 -12.82 -7.40 -23.07
C THR A 438 -12.38 -7.17 -24.50
N SER A 439 -11.35 -7.90 -24.98
CA SER A 439 -10.85 -7.77 -26.35
C SER A 439 -11.86 -8.25 -27.40
N ILE A 440 -12.64 -9.28 -27.07
CA ILE A 440 -13.69 -9.80 -27.96
C ILE A 440 -14.92 -8.87 -27.97
N ALA A 441 -15.38 -8.45 -26.78
CA ALA A 441 -16.59 -7.63 -26.65
C ALA A 441 -16.36 -6.16 -27.04
N HIS A 442 -15.15 -5.63 -26.86
CA HIS A 442 -14.83 -4.21 -27.01
C HIS A 442 -13.48 -3.96 -27.73
N PRO A 443 -13.28 -4.48 -28.95
CA PRO A 443 -11.98 -4.39 -29.66
C PRO A 443 -11.54 -2.94 -29.90
N GLY A 444 -12.49 -2.04 -30.18
CA GLY A 444 -12.21 -0.62 -30.39
C GLY A 444 -11.68 0.08 -29.14
N ILE A 445 -12.14 -0.31 -27.94
CA ILE A 445 -11.64 0.24 -26.67
C ILE A 445 -10.19 -0.19 -26.45
N VAL A 446 -9.88 -1.49 -26.65
CA VAL A 446 -8.51 -2.01 -26.51
C VAL A 446 -7.56 -1.34 -27.50
N ALA A 447 -7.99 -1.10 -28.75
CA ALA A 447 -7.19 -0.41 -29.74
C ALA A 447 -6.82 1.03 -29.32
N LYS A 448 -7.72 1.74 -28.61
CA LYS A 448 -7.45 3.09 -28.07
C LYS A 448 -6.44 3.10 -26.92
N VAL A 449 -6.29 2.00 -26.19
CA VAL A 449 -5.33 1.88 -25.07
C VAL A 449 -3.89 1.89 -25.57
N ILE A 450 -3.61 1.27 -26.72
CA ILE A 450 -2.25 1.15 -27.27
C ILE A 450 -1.53 2.50 -27.41
N PRO A 451 -2.10 3.52 -28.11
CA PRO A 451 -1.47 4.83 -28.19
C PRO A 451 -1.48 5.59 -26.85
N GLN A 452 -2.39 5.27 -25.93
CA GLN A 452 -2.44 5.90 -24.61
C GLN A 452 -1.29 5.48 -23.70
N VAL A 453 -1.02 4.17 -23.61
CA VAL A 453 0.01 3.61 -22.73
C VAL A 453 1.39 3.55 -23.40
N GLY A 454 1.41 3.44 -24.73
CA GLY A 454 2.61 3.31 -25.54
C GLY A 454 3.12 1.87 -25.67
N LEU A 455 3.70 1.55 -26.83
CA LEU A 455 4.24 0.22 -27.14
C LEU A 455 5.31 -0.27 -26.14
N PRO A 456 6.26 0.57 -25.66
CA PRO A 456 7.25 0.12 -24.67
C PRO A 456 6.62 -0.37 -23.36
N ALA A 457 5.55 0.29 -22.90
CA ALA A 457 4.85 -0.13 -21.68
C ALA A 457 4.15 -1.48 -21.85
N LEU A 458 3.55 -1.73 -23.03
CA LEU A 458 2.93 -3.02 -23.35
C LEU A 458 3.94 -4.16 -23.44
N LEU A 459 5.09 -3.93 -24.09
CA LEU A 459 6.15 -4.94 -24.19
C LEU A 459 6.68 -5.32 -22.81
N ASN A 460 6.92 -4.34 -21.94
CA ASN A 460 7.35 -4.59 -20.56
C ASN A 460 6.26 -5.35 -19.77
N TRP A 461 5.00 -4.92 -19.91
CA TRP A 461 3.88 -5.57 -19.25
C TRP A 461 3.72 -7.06 -19.64
N MET A 462 3.99 -7.44 -20.89
CA MET A 462 3.96 -8.85 -21.31
C MET A 462 4.94 -9.72 -20.52
N VAL A 463 6.09 -9.17 -20.10
CA VAL A 463 7.05 -9.89 -19.24
C VAL A 463 6.45 -10.11 -17.85
N HIS A 464 5.80 -9.11 -17.27
CA HIS A 464 5.12 -9.26 -15.98
C HIS A 464 3.97 -10.27 -16.08
N TYR A 465 3.17 -10.21 -17.14
CA TYR A 465 2.08 -11.13 -17.40
C TYR A 465 2.55 -12.58 -17.58
N GLY A 466 3.62 -12.79 -18.34
CA GLY A 466 4.24 -14.11 -18.49
C GLY A 466 4.76 -14.66 -17.17
N ASN A 467 5.44 -13.83 -16.38
CA ASN A 467 5.91 -14.21 -15.04
C ASN A 467 4.75 -14.53 -14.08
N LEU A 468 3.62 -13.82 -14.19
CA LEU A 468 2.42 -14.14 -13.40
C LEU A 468 1.92 -15.56 -13.67
N GLY A 469 1.93 -15.99 -14.94
CA GLY A 469 1.62 -17.38 -15.32
C GLY A 469 2.66 -18.38 -14.80
N ILE A 470 3.95 -18.07 -14.95
CA ILE A 470 5.06 -18.91 -14.47
C ILE A 470 4.97 -19.10 -12.94
N TYR A 471 4.77 -18.02 -12.18
CA TYR A 471 4.69 -18.06 -10.72
C TYR A 471 3.47 -18.86 -10.26
N SER A 472 2.34 -18.72 -10.96
CA SER A 472 1.14 -19.52 -10.70
C SER A 472 1.41 -21.02 -10.88
N ALA A 473 2.14 -21.40 -11.94
CA ALA A 473 2.51 -22.79 -12.20
C ALA A 473 3.54 -23.33 -11.19
N LEU A 474 4.56 -22.53 -10.86
CA LEU A 474 5.59 -22.90 -9.88
C LEU A 474 4.99 -23.10 -8.48
N PHE A 475 4.10 -22.20 -8.04
CA PHE A 475 3.42 -22.36 -6.76
C PHE A 475 2.59 -23.66 -6.74
N TRP A 476 1.79 -23.91 -7.79
CA TRP A 476 1.00 -25.14 -7.89
C TRP A 476 1.86 -26.42 -7.93
N LEU A 477 3.04 -26.38 -8.54
CA LEU A 477 4.02 -27.48 -8.51
C LEU A 477 4.61 -27.65 -7.11
N SER A 478 4.95 -26.57 -6.43
CA SER A 478 5.55 -26.60 -5.09
C SER A 478 4.64 -27.28 -4.06
N GLN A 479 3.32 -27.04 -4.12
CA GLN A 479 2.34 -27.72 -3.26
C GLN A 479 2.27 -29.24 -3.45
N ARG A 480 2.84 -29.79 -4.54
CA ARG A 480 2.95 -31.26 -4.75
C ARG A 480 4.25 -31.85 -4.27
N LEU A 481 5.24 -31.02 -3.96
CA LEU A 481 6.55 -31.45 -3.50
C LEU A 481 6.63 -31.45 -1.97
N GLU A 482 5.65 -30.85 -1.28
CA GLU A 482 5.53 -30.93 0.18
C GLU A 482 5.27 -32.39 0.64
N PRO A 483 5.93 -32.89 1.71
CA PRO A 483 6.78 -32.15 2.63
C PRO A 483 8.28 -32.51 2.51
N TRP A 484 8.86 -32.57 1.30
CA TRP A 484 10.28 -32.94 1.14
C TRP A 484 11.23 -31.92 1.80
N GLU A 485 10.81 -30.66 1.92
CA GLU A 485 11.61 -29.59 2.53
C GLU A 485 12.01 -29.84 3.99
N LYS A 486 11.24 -30.65 4.72
CA LYS A 486 11.54 -30.99 6.12
C LYS A 486 12.87 -31.72 6.29
N TYR A 487 13.39 -32.32 5.22
CA TYR A 487 14.66 -33.04 5.21
C TYR A 487 15.85 -32.17 4.76
N LEU A 488 15.63 -30.92 4.39
CA LEU A 488 16.69 -29.98 4.01
C LEU A 488 17.41 -29.41 5.25
N PRO A 489 18.71 -29.05 5.16
CA PRO A 489 19.38 -28.25 6.17
C PRO A 489 18.67 -26.91 6.41
N SER A 490 18.78 -26.33 7.61
CA SER A 490 18.06 -25.10 8.00
C SER A 490 18.27 -23.92 7.05
N ILE A 491 19.51 -23.70 6.57
CA ILE A 491 19.79 -22.65 5.58
C ILE A 491 19.03 -22.92 4.27
N SER A 492 19.06 -24.16 3.78
CA SER A 492 18.32 -24.53 2.56
C SER A 492 16.80 -24.43 2.75
N GLN A 493 16.29 -24.72 3.94
CA GLN A 493 14.88 -24.51 4.29
C GLN A 493 14.49 -23.03 4.21
N TYR A 494 15.31 -22.12 4.73
CA TYR A 494 15.07 -20.67 4.59
C TYR A 494 14.88 -20.29 3.12
N TYR A 495 15.82 -20.65 2.24
CA TYR A 495 15.72 -20.31 0.82
C TYR A 495 14.50 -20.96 0.15
N TRP A 496 14.21 -22.21 0.47
CA TRP A 496 13.03 -22.91 -0.04
C TRP A 496 11.72 -22.22 0.35
N HIS A 497 11.54 -21.90 1.64
CA HIS A 497 10.36 -21.20 2.13
C HIS A 497 10.21 -19.83 1.46
N ARG A 498 11.30 -19.07 1.31
CA ARG A 498 11.25 -17.76 0.63
C ARG A 498 10.91 -17.86 -0.85
N TRP A 499 11.34 -18.91 -1.55
CA TRP A 499 10.94 -19.14 -2.95
C TRP A 499 9.46 -19.53 -3.06
N ILE A 500 8.94 -20.34 -2.15
CA ILE A 500 7.49 -20.63 -2.10
C ILE A 500 6.70 -19.35 -1.83
N ASP A 501 7.12 -18.53 -0.85
CA ASP A 501 6.51 -17.22 -0.57
C ASP A 501 6.50 -16.34 -1.83
N THR A 502 7.62 -16.32 -2.56
CA THR A 502 7.75 -15.58 -3.83
C THR A 502 6.69 -16.01 -4.84
N TRP A 503 6.53 -17.31 -5.07
CA TRP A 503 5.55 -17.81 -6.03
C TRP A 503 4.12 -17.63 -5.56
N LYS A 504 3.84 -17.88 -4.28
CA LYS A 504 2.51 -17.75 -3.66
C LYS A 504 1.97 -16.33 -3.78
N TYR A 505 2.71 -15.35 -3.26
CA TYR A 505 2.26 -13.95 -3.22
C TYR A 505 2.42 -13.28 -4.58
N GLY A 506 3.50 -13.59 -5.31
CA GLY A 506 3.72 -13.07 -6.66
C GLY A 506 2.70 -13.57 -7.70
N SER A 507 2.01 -14.68 -7.43
CA SER A 507 0.88 -15.17 -8.25
C SER A 507 -0.51 -14.72 -7.77
N GLY A 508 -0.60 -14.08 -6.60
CA GLY A 508 -1.88 -13.78 -5.95
C GLY A 508 -2.60 -15.02 -5.41
N SER A 509 -1.90 -16.15 -5.26
CA SER A 509 -2.49 -17.40 -4.78
C SER A 509 -2.74 -17.39 -3.27
N ASP A 510 -2.12 -16.47 -2.54
CA ASP A 510 -2.35 -16.23 -1.11
C ASP A 510 -3.80 -15.85 -0.80
N TYR A 511 -4.57 -15.40 -1.79
CA TYR A 511 -6.01 -15.21 -1.63
C TYR A 511 -6.79 -16.51 -1.41
N LEU A 512 -6.34 -17.66 -1.94
CA LEU A 512 -7.12 -18.90 -1.94
C LEU A 512 -6.99 -19.71 -0.64
N ASP A 513 -5.88 -19.58 0.08
CA ASP A 513 -5.61 -20.37 1.29
C ASP A 513 -6.67 -20.13 2.38
N TYR A 514 -7.24 -18.94 2.42
CA TYR A 514 -8.31 -18.57 3.34
C TYR A 514 -9.71 -19.03 2.91
N CYS A 515 -9.93 -19.37 1.63
CA CYS A 515 -11.22 -19.93 1.17
C CYS A 515 -11.34 -21.42 1.50
N ARG A 516 -10.21 -22.11 1.72
CA ARG A 516 -10.17 -23.53 2.13
C ARG A 516 -10.30 -23.72 3.65
N GLY A 517 -10.12 -22.65 4.44
CA GLY A 517 -10.33 -22.64 5.89
C GLY A 517 -11.79 -22.74 6.36
N VAL A 518 -12.77 -22.77 5.43
CA VAL A 518 -14.21 -22.98 5.73
C VAL A 518 -14.59 -24.48 5.66
N ARG A 519 -13.60 -25.38 5.59
CA ARG A 519 -13.79 -26.82 5.83
C ARG A 519 -12.67 -27.38 6.71
N MET A 520 -12.76 -27.11 8.01
CA MET A 520 -12.38 -28.09 9.04
C MET A 520 -13.50 -28.19 10.04
#